data_AF-A0A7W5DK42-F1
#
_entry.id   AF-A0A7W5DK42-F1
#
_cell.length_a   1.000
_cell.length_b   1.000
_cell.length_c   1.000
_cell.angle_alpha   90.00
_cell.angle_beta   90.00
_cell.angle_gamma   90.00
#
_symmetry.space_group_name_H-M   'P 1'
#
loop_
_entity.id
_entity.type
_entity.pdbx_description
1 polymer ?
#
loop_
_entity_poly.entity_id
_entity_poly.type
_entity_poly.pdbx_seq_one_letter_code
_entity_poly.pdbx_strand_id
1 'polypeptide(L)'
;MKSEGERKGVFAERLKQACISRYGREHGIASRLADDVGVSIQSTSKWLRGLTRPKAEYVKVIAAKLGVASHWLSGETHEAPEHLADIPDEPLELASEAARIVFPLIEKLKPEADHATRDELFRHAYLELKVGRESRAVAGDVAARLM
;
A
#
# COMPACT_ATOMS: atom_id res chain seq x y z
N MET A 1 22.91 -13.27 -7.54
CA MET A 1 22.87 -13.14 -6.06
C MET A 1 22.50 -11.70 -5.73
N LYS A 2 21.41 -11.44 -5.01
CA LYS A 2 20.97 -10.05 -4.71
C LYS A 2 22.03 -9.32 -3.89
N SER A 3 22.28 -8.06 -4.20
CA SER A 3 23.16 -7.17 -3.42
C SER A 3 22.63 -6.97 -2.00
N GLU A 4 23.48 -6.52 -1.08
CA GLU A 4 23.02 -6.21 0.28
C GLU A 4 21.99 -5.06 0.31
N GLY A 5 22.14 -4.07 -0.58
CA GLY A 5 21.17 -2.98 -0.74
C GLY A 5 19.80 -3.47 -1.20
N GLU A 6 19.75 -4.32 -2.23
CA GLU A 6 18.48 -4.91 -2.70
C GLU A 6 17.80 -5.75 -1.61
N ARG A 7 18.57 -6.52 -0.83
CA ARG A 7 18.01 -7.31 0.28
C ARG A 7 17.40 -6.43 1.37
N LYS A 8 18.01 -5.28 1.68
CA LYS A 8 17.47 -4.30 2.63
C LYS A 8 16.20 -3.63 2.08
N GLY A 9 16.19 -3.27 0.79
CA GLY A 9 15.04 -2.69 0.12
C GLY A 9 13.83 -3.61 0.11
N VAL A 10 14.02 -4.87 -0.30
CA VAL A 10 12.96 -5.89 -0.33
C VAL A 10 12.38 -6.11 1.07
N PHE A 11 13.24 -6.23 2.09
CA PHE A 11 12.79 -6.39 3.47
C PHE A 11 11.97 -5.18 3.94
N ALA A 12 12.46 -3.97 3.69
CA ALA A 12 11.78 -2.74 4.10
C ALA A 12 10.40 -2.61 3.47
N GLU A 13 10.28 -2.95 2.19
CA GLU A 13 9.02 -2.85 1.48
C GLU A 13 7.99 -3.86 2.00
N ARG A 14 8.39 -5.13 2.15
CA ARG A 14 7.53 -6.17 2.73
C ARG A 14 7.16 -5.87 4.18
N LEU A 15 8.07 -5.28 4.95
CA LEU A 15 7.79 -4.84 6.31
C LEU A 15 6.73 -3.73 6.33
N LYS A 16 6.80 -2.75 5.43
CA LYS A 16 5.76 -1.72 5.32
C LYS A 16 4.42 -2.33 4.96
N GLN A 17 4.37 -3.22 3.96
CA GLN A 17 3.13 -3.89 3.54
C GLN A 17 2.49 -4.63 4.72
N ALA A 18 3.27 -5.45 5.44
CA ALA A 18 2.80 -6.18 6.60
C ALA A 18 2.32 -5.25 7.73
N CYS A 19 3.04 -4.16 8.01
CA CYS A 19 2.63 -3.16 8.99
C CYS A 19 1.35 -2.42 8.59
N ILE A 20 1.18 -2.08 7.32
CA ILE A 20 -0.03 -1.39 6.83
C ILE A 20 -1.23 -2.33 6.94
N SER A 21 -1.08 -3.60 6.59
CA SER A 21 -2.15 -4.60 6.78
C SER A 21 -2.54 -4.73 8.26
N ARG A 22 -1.54 -4.75 9.15
CA ARG A 22 -1.77 -4.96 10.58
C ARG A 22 -2.31 -3.74 11.32
N TYR A 23 -1.79 -2.55 11.02
CA TYR A 23 -2.07 -1.32 11.77
C TYR A 23 -2.87 -0.27 11.00
N GLY A 24 -3.11 -0.48 9.70
CA GLY A 24 -3.66 0.55 8.81
C GLY A 24 -2.62 1.55 8.31
N ARG A 25 -3.08 2.52 7.51
CA ARG A 25 -2.24 3.58 6.92
C ARG A 25 -2.02 4.80 7.84
N GLU A 26 -2.29 4.66 9.13
CA GLU A 26 -2.21 5.76 10.09
C GLU A 26 -0.77 6.17 10.43
N HIS A 27 -0.61 7.40 10.93
CA HIS A 27 0.65 7.85 11.50
C HIS A 27 1.06 6.96 12.69
N GLY A 28 2.37 6.72 12.86
CA GLY A 28 2.92 6.02 14.02
C GLY A 28 3.24 4.54 13.83
N ILE A 29 3.24 4.01 12.60
CA ILE A 29 3.64 2.61 12.30
C ILE A 29 4.97 2.21 12.98
N ALA A 30 5.99 3.09 12.95
CA ALA A 30 7.28 2.81 13.57
C ALA A 30 7.20 2.68 15.10
N SER A 31 6.34 3.46 15.76
CA SER A 31 6.11 3.38 17.21
C SER A 31 5.36 2.09 17.55
N ARG A 32 4.26 1.80 16.86
CA ARG A 32 3.46 0.58 17.08
C ARG A 32 4.30 -0.69 16.90
N LEU A 33 5.10 -0.74 15.83
CA LEU A 33 6.00 -1.87 15.60
C LEU A 33 7.08 -1.97 16.70
N ALA A 34 7.56 -0.85 17.22
CA ALA A 34 8.58 -0.82 18.26
C ALA A 34 8.03 -1.38 19.57
N ASP A 35 6.80 -1.00 19.93
CA ASP A 35 6.08 -1.49 21.10
C ASP A 35 5.81 -3.00 20.99
N ASP A 36 5.33 -3.46 19.82
CA ASP A 36 4.99 -4.88 19.60
C ASP A 36 6.20 -5.82 19.64
N VAL A 37 7.37 -5.33 19.21
CA VAL A 37 8.62 -6.11 19.10
C VAL A 37 9.53 -5.90 20.32
N GLY A 38 9.29 -4.86 21.13
CA GLY A 38 10.11 -4.53 22.30
C GLY A 38 11.46 -3.91 21.96
N VAL A 39 11.50 -3.03 20.94
CA VAL A 39 12.74 -2.35 20.49
C VAL A 39 12.55 -0.83 20.42
N SER A 40 13.62 -0.08 20.12
CA SER A 40 13.49 1.37 19.96
C SER A 40 12.78 1.77 18.66
N ILE A 41 12.00 2.86 18.71
CA ILE A 41 11.36 3.49 17.53
C ILE A 41 12.41 3.85 16.46
N GLN A 42 13.62 4.21 16.86
CA GLN A 42 14.70 4.52 15.94
C GLN A 42 15.13 3.29 15.12
N SER A 43 15.12 2.10 15.73
CA SER A 43 15.47 0.84 15.06
C SER A 43 14.42 0.48 14.02
N THR A 44 13.15 0.47 14.39
CA THR A 44 12.04 0.20 13.47
C THR A 44 11.97 1.22 12.33
N SER A 45 12.21 2.51 12.62
CA SER A 45 12.27 3.56 11.60
C SER A 45 13.41 3.36 10.60
N LYS A 46 14.55 2.80 11.02
CA LYS A 46 15.65 2.48 10.10
C LYS A 46 15.30 1.26 9.23
N TRP A 47 14.62 0.27 9.80
CA TRP A 47 14.17 -0.93 9.09
C TRP A 47 13.11 -0.62 8.04
N LEU A 48 12.09 0.16 8.38
CA LEU A 48 11.03 0.59 7.47
C LEU A 48 11.56 1.43 6.30
N ARG A 49 12.70 2.11 6.49
CA ARG A 49 13.38 2.89 5.43
C ARG A 49 14.43 2.08 4.66
N GLY A 50 14.68 0.83 5.02
CA GLY A 50 15.71 -0.01 4.40
C GLY A 50 17.15 0.44 4.67
N LEU A 51 17.37 1.29 5.68
CA LEU A 51 18.72 1.76 6.06
C LEU A 51 19.53 0.64 6.73
N THR A 52 18.86 -0.17 7.54
CA THR A 52 19.44 -1.32 8.22
C THR A 52 18.47 -2.49 8.19
N ARG A 53 18.98 -3.71 8.42
CA ARG A 53 18.16 -4.91 8.56
C ARG A 53 18.24 -5.39 10.02
N PRO A 54 17.12 -5.83 10.62
CA PRO A 54 17.16 -6.50 11.91
C PRO A 54 17.95 -7.81 11.84
N LYS A 55 18.46 -8.27 12.99
CA LYS A 55 19.02 -9.61 13.11
C LYS A 55 17.94 -10.67 12.86
N ALA A 56 18.36 -11.89 12.48
CA ALA A 56 17.45 -12.99 12.15
C ALA A 56 16.44 -13.31 13.27
N GLU A 57 16.85 -13.20 14.54
CA GLU A 57 15.98 -13.34 15.71
C GLU A 57 14.79 -12.35 15.67
N TYR A 58 15.06 -11.08 15.40
CA TYR A 58 14.02 -10.05 15.30
C TYR A 58 13.16 -10.22 14.05
N VAL A 59 13.72 -10.71 12.93
CA VAL A 59 12.91 -11.00 11.73
C VAL A 59 11.81 -12.02 12.06
N LYS A 60 12.13 -13.06 12.83
CA LYS A 60 11.13 -14.07 13.25
C LYS A 60 10.07 -13.47 14.17
N VAL A 61 10.48 -12.64 15.14
CA VAL A 61 9.55 -11.96 16.07
C VAL A 61 8.61 -11.02 15.30
N ILE A 62 9.15 -10.19 14.41
CA ILE A 62 8.38 -9.26 13.58
C ILE A 62 7.37 -10.02 12.72
N ALA A 63 7.82 -11.08 12.04
CA ALA A 63 6.96 -11.89 11.18
C ALA A 63 5.78 -12.49 11.97
N ALA A 64 6.05 -13.06 13.15
CA ALA A 64 5.02 -13.61 14.03
C ALA A 64 4.03 -12.54 14.51
N LYS A 65 4.49 -11.34 14.87
CA LYS A 65 3.64 -10.23 15.32
C LYS A 65 2.74 -9.68 14.22
N LEU A 66 3.26 -9.64 13.00
CA LEU A 66 2.54 -9.15 11.83
C LEU A 66 1.71 -10.23 11.12
N GLY A 67 1.78 -11.49 11.57
CA GLY A 67 1.02 -12.60 10.98
C GLY A 67 1.54 -13.07 9.62
N VAL A 68 2.81 -12.80 9.29
CA VAL A 68 3.42 -13.14 7.99
C VAL A 68 4.51 -14.20 8.14
N ALA A 69 4.88 -14.86 7.04
CA ALA A 69 5.98 -15.82 7.04
C ALA A 69 7.35 -15.11 7.07
N SER A 70 8.29 -15.58 7.89
CA SER A 70 9.61 -14.95 8.03
C SER A 70 10.45 -15.00 6.75
N HIS A 71 10.31 -16.07 5.96
CA HIS A 71 11.00 -16.25 4.68
C HIS A 71 10.44 -15.32 3.59
N TRP A 72 9.14 -14.99 3.67
CA TRP A 72 8.57 -13.95 2.83
C TRP A 72 9.09 -12.59 3.29
N LEU A 73 8.99 -12.27 4.59
CA LEU A 73 9.47 -10.97 5.08
C LEU A 73 10.95 -10.72 4.75
N SER A 74 11.79 -11.75 4.75
CA SER A 74 13.22 -11.67 4.42
C SER A 74 13.55 -11.54 2.94
N GLY A 75 12.60 -11.74 2.03
CA GLY A 75 12.86 -11.70 0.59
C GLY A 75 13.23 -13.05 -0.04
N GLU A 76 13.13 -14.17 0.70
CA GLU A 76 13.54 -15.50 0.25
C GLU A 76 12.51 -16.18 -0.65
N THR A 77 11.21 -15.93 -0.45
CA THR A 77 10.12 -16.40 -1.33
C THR A 77 9.39 -15.24 -1.99
N HIS A 78 8.62 -15.50 -3.05
CA HIS A 78 7.78 -14.48 -3.69
C HIS A 78 6.29 -14.63 -3.36
N GLU A 79 5.87 -15.77 -2.80
CA GLU A 79 4.49 -16.02 -2.39
C GLU A 79 4.11 -15.12 -1.22
N ALA A 80 3.31 -14.09 -1.52
CA ALA A 80 2.77 -13.18 -0.51
C ALA A 80 1.69 -13.89 0.33
N PRO A 81 1.61 -13.60 1.64
CA PRO A 81 0.50 -14.05 2.47
C PRO A 81 -0.85 -13.60 1.89
N GLU A 82 -1.88 -14.45 1.95
CA GLU A 82 -3.20 -14.17 1.36
C GLU A 82 -3.81 -12.85 1.87
N HIS A 83 -3.69 -12.56 3.17
CA HIS A 83 -4.20 -11.31 3.77
C HIS A 83 -3.38 -10.05 3.39
N LEU A 84 -2.24 -10.21 2.71
CA LEU A 84 -1.47 -9.11 2.12
C LEU A 84 -1.69 -8.98 0.61
N ALA A 85 -2.30 -9.98 -0.04
CA ALA A 85 -2.60 -9.95 -1.47
C ALA A 85 -3.58 -8.82 -1.85
N ASP A 86 -4.29 -8.27 -0.86
CA ASP A 86 -5.27 -7.19 -1.00
C ASP A 86 -4.75 -5.79 -0.62
N ILE A 87 -3.44 -5.59 -0.40
CA ILE A 87 -2.89 -4.23 -0.45
C ILE A 87 -2.48 -4.02 -1.91
N PRO A 88 -3.30 -3.36 -2.73
CA PRO A 88 -2.97 -3.22 -4.12
C PRO A 88 -1.74 -2.31 -4.19
N ASP A 89 -0.62 -2.88 -4.61
CA ASP A 89 0.53 -2.15 -5.16
C ASP A 89 0.19 -1.74 -6.61
N GLU A 90 -1.03 -1.24 -6.78
CA GLU A 90 -1.55 -0.82 -8.06
C GLU A 90 -0.85 0.49 -8.46
N PRO A 91 -0.42 0.64 -9.72
CA PRO A 91 0.51 1.69 -10.11
C PRO A 91 0.01 3.04 -9.61
N LEU A 92 0.80 3.70 -8.77
CA LEU A 92 0.52 5.05 -8.26
C LEU A 92 0.10 5.99 -9.41
N GLU A 93 0.61 5.76 -10.61
CA GLU A 93 0.22 6.41 -11.87
C GLU A 93 -1.26 6.22 -12.22
N LEU A 94 -1.79 4.99 -12.22
CA LEU A 94 -3.20 4.71 -12.55
C LEU A 94 -4.15 5.31 -11.49
N ALA A 95 -3.78 5.22 -10.21
CA ALA A 95 -4.55 5.87 -9.14
C ALA A 95 -4.52 7.40 -9.26
N SER A 96 -3.36 7.97 -9.61
CA SER A 96 -3.22 9.40 -9.86
C SER A 96 -4.01 9.85 -11.09
N GLU A 97 -4.05 9.04 -12.14
CA GLU A 97 -4.82 9.30 -13.35
C GLU A 97 -6.33 9.22 -13.08
N ALA A 98 -6.79 8.21 -12.35
CA ALA A 98 -8.17 8.11 -11.89
C ALA A 98 -8.57 9.35 -11.07
N ALA A 99 -7.72 9.81 -10.14
CA ALA A 99 -7.97 11.02 -9.35
C ALA A 99 -8.12 12.28 -10.22
N ARG A 100 -7.24 12.44 -11.23
CA ARG A 100 -7.27 13.58 -12.18
C ARG A 100 -8.53 13.60 -13.04
N ILE A 101 -9.14 12.44 -13.29
CA ILE A 101 -10.42 12.34 -13.99
C ILE A 101 -11.57 12.67 -13.04
N VAL A 102 -11.61 12.00 -11.89
CA VAL A 102 -12.80 11.94 -11.04
C VAL A 102 -13.01 13.20 -10.23
N PHE A 103 -11.97 13.76 -9.60
CA PHE A 103 -12.14 14.91 -8.70
C PHE A 103 -12.64 16.18 -9.40
N PRO A 104 -12.08 16.61 -10.54
CA PRO A 104 -12.59 17.79 -11.23
C PRO A 104 -14.04 17.64 -11.72
N LEU A 105 -14.45 16.42 -12.08
CA LEU A 105 -15.82 16.14 -12.52
C LEU A 105 -16.80 16.21 -11.35
N ILE A 106 -16.44 15.66 -10.18
CA ILE A 106 -17.25 15.76 -8.97
C ILE A 106 -17.40 17.23 -8.56
N GLU A 107 -16.30 17.99 -8.48
CA GLU A 107 -16.33 19.41 -8.12
C GLU A 107 -17.23 20.22 -9.05
N LYS A 108 -17.25 19.89 -10.34
CA LYS A 108 -18.02 20.61 -11.36
C LYS A 108 -19.49 20.20 -11.41
N LEU A 109 -19.80 18.91 -11.30
CA LEU A 109 -21.12 18.36 -11.59
C LEU A 109 -21.92 18.03 -10.32
N LYS A 110 -21.26 17.62 -9.23
CA LYS A 110 -21.92 17.18 -7.99
C LYS A 110 -21.01 17.38 -6.76
N PRO A 111 -20.67 18.63 -6.40
CA PRO A 111 -19.72 18.92 -5.31
C PRO A 111 -20.17 18.37 -3.95
N GLU A 112 -21.49 18.20 -3.75
CA GLU A 112 -22.12 17.66 -2.56
C GLU A 112 -22.10 16.12 -2.49
N ALA A 113 -21.50 15.42 -3.46
CA ALA A 113 -21.37 13.96 -3.43
C ALA A 113 -20.75 13.49 -2.11
N ASP A 114 -21.34 12.48 -1.49
CA ASP A 114 -20.84 11.90 -0.25
C ASP A 114 -19.56 11.07 -0.45
N HIS A 115 -18.92 10.69 0.64
CA HIS A 115 -17.68 9.90 0.58
C HIS A 115 -17.86 8.57 -0.15
N ALA A 116 -19.00 7.88 0.04
CA ALA A 116 -19.26 6.61 -0.60
C ALA A 116 -19.33 6.73 -2.13
N THR A 117 -20.03 7.76 -2.63
CA THR A 117 -20.14 8.06 -4.06
C THR A 117 -18.79 8.43 -4.66
N ARG A 118 -18.00 9.24 -3.96
CA ARG A 118 -16.64 9.62 -4.39
C ARG A 118 -15.74 8.39 -4.52
N ASP A 119 -15.77 7.51 -3.53
CA ASP A 119 -14.99 6.27 -3.52
C ASP A 119 -15.43 5.29 -4.61
N GLU A 120 -16.73 5.18 -4.88
CA GLU A 120 -17.25 4.33 -5.95
C GLU A 120 -16.80 4.84 -7.34
N LEU A 121 -16.92 6.14 -7.60
CA LEU A 121 -16.49 6.74 -8.86
C LEU A 121 -14.98 6.61 -9.06
N PHE A 122 -14.20 6.84 -8.01
CA PHE A 122 -12.75 6.64 -8.04
C PHE A 122 -12.39 5.18 -8.34
N ARG A 123 -13.01 4.22 -7.64
CA ARG A 123 -12.78 2.78 -7.84
C ARG A 123 -13.15 2.36 -9.26
N HIS A 124 -14.27 2.85 -9.78
CA HIS A 124 -14.70 2.56 -11.16
C HIS A 124 -13.68 3.08 -12.17
N ALA A 125 -13.30 4.36 -12.09
CA ALA A 125 -12.32 4.94 -12.99
C ALA A 125 -10.97 4.21 -12.95
N TYR A 126 -10.54 3.85 -11.74
CA TYR A 126 -9.33 3.08 -11.53
C TYR A 126 -9.38 1.69 -12.22
N LEU A 127 -10.47 0.93 -12.05
CA LEU A 127 -10.62 -0.39 -12.64
C LEU A 127 -10.69 -0.34 -14.18
N GLU A 128 -11.35 0.68 -14.73
CA GLU A 128 -11.44 0.89 -16.19
C GLU A 128 -10.07 1.21 -16.80
N LEU A 129 -9.28 2.08 -16.15
CA LEU A 129 -7.90 2.36 -16.58
C LEU A 129 -7.02 1.11 -16.45
N LYS A 130 -7.21 0.31 -15.40
CA LYS A 130 -6.47 -0.95 -15.18
C LYS A 130 -6.68 -1.96 -16.29
N VAL A 131 -7.89 -2.03 -16.89
CA VAL A 131 -8.18 -2.90 -18.04
C VAL A 131 -7.76 -2.28 -19.39
N GLY A 132 -7.05 -1.15 -19.37
CA GLY A 132 -6.48 -0.50 -20.56
C GLY A 132 -7.45 0.40 -21.31
N ARG A 133 -8.56 0.83 -20.68
CA ARG A 133 -9.51 1.75 -21.32
C ARG A 133 -8.92 3.17 -21.37
N GLU A 134 -9.23 3.89 -22.45
CA GLU A 134 -8.77 5.27 -22.62
C GLU A 134 -9.37 6.23 -21.59
N SER A 135 -8.55 7.10 -21.02
CA SER A 135 -8.90 8.06 -19.98
C SER A 135 -10.07 8.96 -20.37
N ARG A 136 -10.20 9.32 -21.66
CA ARG A 136 -11.32 10.12 -22.17
C ARG A 136 -12.65 9.36 -22.11
N ALA A 137 -12.65 8.07 -22.41
CA ALA A 137 -13.84 7.23 -22.31
C ALA A 137 -14.23 7.05 -20.84
N VAL A 138 -13.25 6.82 -19.96
CA VAL A 138 -13.48 6.75 -18.51
C VAL A 138 -14.09 8.04 -17.96
N ALA A 139 -13.58 9.20 -18.39
CA ALA A 139 -14.13 10.51 -17.98
C ALA A 139 -15.58 10.71 -18.43
N GLY A 140 -15.95 10.23 -19.62
CA GLY A 140 -17.32 10.28 -20.12
C GLY A 140 -18.28 9.47 -19.24
N ASP A 141 -17.88 8.26 -18.86
CA ASP A 141 -18.70 7.39 -18.01
C ASP A 141 -18.84 7.95 -16.58
N VAL A 142 -17.77 8.51 -16.02
CA VAL A 142 -17.80 9.19 -14.72
C VAL A 142 -18.77 10.38 -14.76
N ALA A 143 -18.71 11.20 -15.81
CA ALA A 143 -19.63 12.34 -15.98
C ALA A 143 -21.08 11.88 -16.13
N ALA A 144 -21.34 10.79 -16.88
CA ALA A 144 -22.67 10.24 -17.05
C ALA A 144 -23.28 9.72 -15.74
N ARG A 145 -22.48 9.20 -14.81
CA ARG A 145 -22.92 8.74 -13.48
C ARG A 145 -23.18 9.87 -12.49
N LEU A 146 -22.70 11.08 -12.78
CA LEU A 146 -22.85 12.26 -11.93
C LEU A 146 -24.08 13.11 -12.28
N MET A 147 -24.65 12.93 -13.48
CA MET A 147 -25.88 13.56 -13.97
C MET A 147 -27.11 12.77 -13.54
#